data_AF-A0A1V5M109-F1
#
_entry.id   AF-A0A1V5M109-F1
#
_cell.length_a   1.000
_cell.length_b   1.000
_cell.length_c   1.000
_cell.angle_alpha   90.00
_cell.angle_beta   90.00
_cell.angle_gamma   90.00
#
_symmetry.space_group_name_H-M   'P 1'
#
loop_
_entity.id
_entity.type
_entity.pdbx_description
1 polymer ?
#
loop_
_entity_poly.entity_id
_entity_poly.type
_entity_poly.pdbx_seq_one_letter_code
_entity_poly.pdbx_strand_id
1 'polypeptide(L)'
;MRPKLTPQENDQVNSNVRQLETAVKTGNLEALGDFFNRIAPRANDKTNPEAFHKSSQVKVADETFHRLNKELDKYGINLDYRSMGVYQGDRSPSLIVSREYPHPTEKGATMHAELTLQGGTDRQMMKYSGTDKVTIRENGNTSFDKFKEGGGKTAAENAYATVMKPYLDAQKGR
;
A
#
# COMPACT_ATOMS: atom_id res chain seq x y z
N MET A 1 4.58 -17.33 14.93
CA MET A 1 3.49 -16.72 15.74
C MET A 1 3.72 -15.23 15.80
N ARG A 2 2.68 -14.40 15.65
CA ARG A 2 2.83 -12.93 15.74
C ARG A 2 2.94 -12.48 17.20
N PRO A 3 3.70 -11.40 17.50
CA PRO A 3 3.78 -10.86 18.85
C PRO A 3 2.39 -10.51 19.38
N LYS A 4 2.11 -10.83 20.65
CA LYS A 4 0.86 -10.41 21.30
C LYS A 4 0.90 -8.90 21.53
N LEU A 5 -0.16 -8.21 21.12
CA LEU A 5 -0.36 -6.80 21.40
C LEU A 5 -0.92 -6.59 22.81
N THR A 6 -0.45 -5.56 23.50
CA THR A 6 -1.07 -5.02 24.71
C THR A 6 -2.44 -4.41 24.38
N PRO A 7 -3.32 -4.17 25.39
CA PRO A 7 -4.59 -3.48 25.17
C PRO A 7 -4.43 -2.10 24.51
N GLN A 8 -3.44 -1.31 24.96
CA GLN A 8 -3.14 0.01 24.39
C GLN A 8 -2.70 -0.08 22.92
N GLU A 9 -1.83 -1.05 22.58
CA GLU A 9 -1.45 -1.28 21.18
C GLU A 9 -2.64 -1.74 20.33
N ASN A 10 -3.55 -2.55 20.88
CA ASN A 10 -4.77 -2.96 20.17
C ASN A 10 -5.70 -1.79 19.88
N ASP A 11 -5.89 -0.88 20.84
CA ASP A 11 -6.68 0.33 20.64
C ASP A 11 -6.07 1.23 19.57
N GLN A 12 -4.73 1.37 19.58
CA GLN A 12 -4.01 2.09 18.54
C GLN A 12 -4.17 1.44 17.17
N VAL A 13 -4.06 0.12 17.07
CA VAL A 13 -4.31 -0.62 15.82
C VAL A 13 -5.74 -0.37 15.32
N ASN A 14 -6.74 -0.45 16.20
CA ASN A 14 -8.14 -0.21 15.81
C ASN A 14 -8.35 1.22 15.30
N SER A 15 -7.74 2.21 15.96
CA SER A 15 -7.75 3.61 15.51
C SER A 15 -7.06 3.78 14.15
N ASN A 16 -5.90 3.16 13.97
CA ASN A 16 -5.13 3.20 12.73
C ASN A 16 -5.91 2.57 11.57
N VAL A 17 -6.53 1.41 11.77
CA VAL A 17 -7.35 0.73 10.74
C VAL A 17 -8.48 1.64 10.26
N ARG A 18 -9.24 2.25 11.18
CA ARG A 18 -10.34 3.17 10.82
C ARG A 18 -9.85 4.38 10.02
N GLN A 19 -8.73 4.97 10.44
CA GLN A 19 -8.13 6.12 9.76
C GLN A 19 -7.59 5.75 8.38
N LEU A 20 -6.97 4.58 8.24
CA LEU A 20 -6.49 4.10 6.95
C LEU A 20 -7.64 3.75 6.00
N GLU A 21 -8.70 3.10 6.49
CA GLU A 21 -9.93 2.89 5.71
C GLU A 21 -10.51 4.22 5.23
N THR A 22 -10.52 5.25 6.08
CA THR A 22 -10.96 6.59 5.69
C THR A 22 -10.08 7.16 4.59
N ALA A 23 -8.76 7.09 4.74
CA ALA A 23 -7.81 7.55 3.71
C ALA A 23 -8.03 6.82 2.38
N VAL A 24 -8.20 5.50 2.42
CA VAL A 24 -8.48 4.69 1.23
C VAL A 24 -9.80 5.09 0.58
N LYS A 25 -10.88 5.27 1.34
CA LYS A 25 -12.21 5.65 0.84
C LYS A 25 -12.22 6.95 0.06
N THR A 26 -11.30 7.87 0.36
CA THR A 26 -11.20 9.13 -0.39
C THR A 26 -10.79 8.92 -1.86
N GLY A 27 -10.16 7.78 -2.19
CA GLY A 27 -9.54 7.58 -3.49
C GLY A 27 -8.34 8.52 -3.75
N ASN A 28 -7.81 9.18 -2.71
CA ASN A 28 -6.67 10.09 -2.81
C ASN A 28 -5.38 9.39 -2.38
N LEU A 29 -4.45 9.26 -3.33
CA LEU A 29 -3.13 8.65 -3.12
C LEU A 29 -2.28 9.40 -2.07
N GLU A 30 -2.36 10.73 -2.01
CA GLU A 30 -1.63 11.52 -1.02
C GLU A 30 -2.10 11.21 0.40
N ALA A 31 -3.41 11.02 0.59
CA ALA A 31 -3.97 10.71 1.91
C ALA A 31 -3.50 9.34 2.42
N LEU A 32 -3.42 8.35 1.51
CA LEU A 32 -2.82 7.05 1.82
C LEU A 32 -1.33 7.18 2.16
N GLY A 33 -0.58 7.96 1.38
CA GLY A 33 0.85 8.22 1.61
C GLY A 33 1.13 8.92 2.94
N ASP A 34 0.37 9.97 3.27
CA ASP A 34 0.46 10.70 4.55
C ASP A 34 0.22 9.75 5.73
N PHE A 35 -0.80 8.90 5.64
CA PHE A 35 -1.06 7.91 6.67
C PHE A 35 0.10 6.91 6.79
N PHE A 36 0.58 6.38 5.66
CA PHE A 36 1.67 5.42 5.62
C PHE A 36 2.94 5.97 6.29
N ASN A 37 3.35 7.18 5.93
CA ASN A 37 4.51 7.84 6.51
C ASN A 37 4.40 8.05 8.02
N ARG A 38 3.19 8.28 8.52
CA ARG A 38 2.95 8.48 9.96
C ARG A 38 3.11 7.18 10.75
N ILE A 39 2.64 6.06 10.22
CA ILE A 39 2.65 4.78 10.96
C ILE A 39 3.88 3.92 10.68
N ALA A 40 4.54 4.12 9.53
CA ALA A 40 5.77 3.46 9.15
C ALA A 40 6.80 4.52 8.72
N PRO A 41 7.28 5.34 9.67
CA PRO A 41 8.23 6.39 9.35
C PRO A 41 9.56 5.79 8.87
N ARG A 42 10.21 6.48 7.92
CA ARG A 42 11.58 6.18 7.54
C ARG A 42 12.52 6.53 8.69
N ALA A 43 13.44 5.63 9.02
CA ALA A 43 14.55 5.98 9.89
C ALA A 43 15.56 6.86 9.15
N ASN A 44 16.04 7.90 9.82
CA ASN A 44 17.17 8.68 9.31
C ASN A 44 18.50 8.08 9.79
N ASP A 45 19.58 8.37 9.08
CA ASP A 45 20.92 7.82 9.34
C ASP A 45 21.51 8.25 10.70
N LYS A 46 20.87 9.21 11.37
CA LYS A 46 21.26 9.73 12.69
C LYS A 46 20.44 9.13 13.83
N THR A 47 19.41 8.33 13.56
CA THR A 47 18.53 7.83 14.61
C THR A 47 19.21 6.71 15.39
N ASN A 48 19.30 6.86 16.71
CA ASN A 48 19.63 5.75 17.59
C ASN A 48 18.60 4.63 17.35
N PRO A 49 18.99 3.44 16.95
CA PRO A 49 18.04 2.44 16.50
C PRO A 49 17.18 1.82 17.61
N GLU A 50 17.66 1.75 18.86
CA GLU A 50 16.80 1.36 19.98
C GLU A 50 15.70 2.41 20.21
N ALA A 51 16.06 3.69 20.07
CA ALA A 51 15.11 4.79 20.12
C ALA A 51 14.15 4.74 18.92
N PHE A 52 14.65 4.43 17.72
CA PHE A 52 13.84 4.24 16.53
C PHE A 52 12.84 3.10 16.74
N HIS A 53 13.31 1.91 17.13
CA HIS A 53 12.46 0.73 17.34
C HIS A 53 11.39 0.96 18.43
N LYS A 54 11.73 1.70 19.48
CA LYS A 54 10.76 2.11 20.52
C LYS A 54 9.73 3.13 19.99
N SER A 55 10.13 4.03 19.09
CA SER A 55 9.27 5.09 18.54
C SER A 55 8.46 4.68 17.30
N SER A 56 8.96 3.73 16.51
CA SER A 56 8.41 3.37 15.20
C SER A 56 7.22 2.43 15.28
N GLN A 57 6.93 1.87 16.46
CA GLN A 57 5.78 1.03 16.74
C GLN A 57 5.54 -0.05 15.66
N VAL A 58 6.61 -0.70 15.17
CA VAL A 58 6.56 -1.63 14.02
C VAL A 58 5.46 -2.69 14.19
N LYS A 59 5.30 -3.23 15.41
CA LYS A 59 4.24 -4.21 15.74
C LYS A 59 2.83 -3.67 15.49
N VAL A 60 2.58 -2.41 15.81
CA VAL A 60 1.30 -1.73 15.59
C VAL A 60 1.09 -1.51 14.10
N ALA A 61 2.12 -1.10 13.35
CA ALA A 61 2.04 -0.92 11.90
C ALA A 61 1.77 -2.26 11.18
N ASP A 62 2.55 -3.30 11.50
CA ASP A 62 2.39 -4.65 10.94
C ASP A 62 0.96 -5.17 11.13
N GLU A 63 0.42 -5.07 12.36
CA GLU A 63 -0.93 -5.54 12.64
C GLU A 63 -2.01 -4.63 12.01
N THR A 64 -1.78 -3.32 11.93
CA THR A 64 -2.66 -2.38 11.22
C THR A 64 -2.82 -2.79 9.75
N PHE A 65 -1.70 -2.95 9.04
CA PHE A 65 -1.72 -3.32 7.63
C PHE A 65 -2.27 -4.71 7.40
N HIS A 66 -1.99 -5.66 8.30
CA HIS A 66 -2.61 -6.98 8.21
C HIS A 66 -4.13 -6.95 8.35
N ARG A 67 -4.67 -6.23 9.34
CA ARG A 67 -6.12 -6.15 9.54
C ARG A 67 -6.79 -5.48 8.35
N LEU A 68 -6.18 -4.45 7.78
CA LEU A 68 -6.68 -3.85 6.56
C LEU A 68 -6.57 -4.78 5.36
N ASN A 69 -5.46 -5.51 5.21
CA ASN A 69 -5.30 -6.47 4.12
C ASN A 69 -6.43 -7.49 4.13
N LYS A 70 -6.82 -8.01 5.30
CA LYS A 70 -7.99 -8.88 5.44
C LYS A 70 -9.31 -8.25 4.99
N GLU A 71 -9.48 -6.94 5.11
CA GLU A 71 -10.67 -6.25 4.62
C GLU A 71 -10.62 -6.05 3.11
N LEU A 72 -9.46 -5.66 2.56
CA LEU A 72 -9.28 -5.39 1.14
C LEU A 72 -9.21 -6.67 0.28
N ASP A 73 -8.75 -7.77 0.85
CA ASP A 73 -8.69 -9.09 0.21
C ASP A 73 -10.09 -9.57 -0.22
N LYS A 74 -11.15 -9.16 0.49
CA LYS A 74 -12.55 -9.40 0.10
C LYS A 74 -12.91 -8.81 -1.27
N TYR A 75 -12.12 -7.85 -1.75
CA TYR A 75 -12.27 -7.19 -3.05
C TYR A 75 -11.16 -7.58 -4.03
N GLY A 76 -10.35 -8.59 -3.70
CA GLY A 76 -9.21 -9.05 -4.50
C GLY A 76 -8.03 -8.07 -4.52
N ILE A 77 -7.91 -7.20 -3.50
CA ILE A 77 -6.82 -6.23 -3.36
C ILE A 77 -5.88 -6.73 -2.28
N ASN A 78 -4.60 -6.86 -2.62
CA ASN A 78 -3.56 -7.24 -1.69
C ASN A 78 -2.79 -6.00 -1.21
N LEU A 79 -2.62 -5.90 0.10
CA LEU A 79 -1.70 -4.98 0.76
C LEU A 79 -0.54 -5.75 1.38
N ASP A 80 0.63 -5.61 0.76
CA ASP A 80 1.88 -6.14 1.29
C ASP A 80 2.68 -5.00 1.92
N TYR A 81 2.70 -4.98 3.26
CA TYR A 81 3.54 -4.09 4.03
C TYR A 81 4.85 -4.79 4.38
N ARG A 82 5.95 -4.21 3.92
CA ARG A 82 7.29 -4.68 4.22
C ARG A 82 7.95 -3.70 5.18
N SER A 83 7.92 -4.06 6.47
CA SER A 83 8.77 -3.48 7.51
C SER A 83 10.20 -4.01 7.34
N MET A 84 10.90 -3.56 6.29
CA MET A 84 12.31 -3.89 6.13
C MET A 84 13.08 -3.29 7.30
N GLY A 85 13.85 -4.14 8.00
CA GLY A 85 14.60 -3.76 9.19
C GLY A 85 15.49 -2.56 8.92
N VAL A 86 15.19 -1.47 9.58
CA VAL A 86 16.06 -0.29 9.61
C VAL A 86 17.37 -0.68 10.25
N TYR A 87 18.45 -0.74 9.48
CA TYR A 87 19.82 -0.57 10.00
C TYR A 87 20.83 -0.54 8.83
N GLN A 88 21.72 0.45 8.86
CA GLN A 88 22.90 0.57 7.96
C GLN A 88 22.59 0.58 6.45
N GLY A 89 21.87 1.61 6.00
CA GLY A 89 21.92 2.01 4.59
C GLY A 89 20.94 1.32 3.63
N ASP A 90 20.14 0.34 4.08
CA ASP A 90 19.19 -0.33 3.18
C ASP A 90 17.72 -0.20 3.61
N ARG A 91 17.03 0.67 2.84
CA ARG A 91 15.62 0.60 2.42
C ARG A 91 14.55 1.13 3.39
N SER A 92 13.88 2.19 2.94
CA SER A 92 12.61 2.69 3.49
C SER A 92 11.56 1.58 3.58
N PRO A 93 10.63 1.63 4.56
CA PRO A 93 9.49 0.72 4.55
C PRO A 93 8.72 0.89 3.24
N SER A 94 8.16 -0.19 2.72
CA SER A 94 7.36 -0.15 1.48
C SER A 94 5.96 -0.68 1.71
N LEU A 95 4.98 0.00 1.14
CA LEU A 95 3.61 -0.48 1.04
C LEU A 95 3.31 -0.77 -0.43
N ILE A 96 3.05 -2.04 -0.73
CA ILE A 96 2.68 -2.50 -2.06
C ILE A 96 1.18 -2.73 -2.06
N VAL A 97 0.47 -2.05 -2.95
CA VAL A 97 -0.96 -2.20 -3.18
C VAL A 97 -1.15 -2.81 -4.54
N SER A 98 -1.66 -4.04 -4.60
CA SER A 98 -1.75 -4.77 -5.86
C SER A 98 -3.07 -5.48 -6.05
N ARG A 99 -3.39 -5.80 -7.30
CA ARG A 99 -4.56 -6.59 -7.66
C ARG A 99 -4.33 -7.30 -8.99
N GLU A 100 -4.80 -8.55 -9.03
CA GLU A 100 -5.00 -9.28 -10.28
C GLU A 100 -6.45 -9.15 -10.75
N TYR A 101 -6.65 -8.99 -12.06
CA TYR A 101 -7.96 -8.89 -12.68
C TYR A 101 -7.94 -9.34 -14.15
N PRO A 102 -9.07 -9.78 -14.73
CA PRO A 102 -9.11 -10.15 -16.14
C PRO A 102 -8.69 -8.99 -17.05
N HIS A 103 -7.91 -9.28 -18.09
CA HIS A 103 -7.54 -8.27 -19.09
C HIS A 103 -8.80 -7.74 -19.79
N PRO A 104 -9.00 -6.41 -19.89
CA PRO A 104 -10.26 -5.83 -20.31
C PRO A 104 -10.61 -6.11 -21.78
N THR A 105 -9.60 -6.41 -22.62
CA THR A 105 -9.78 -6.58 -24.08
C THR A 105 -9.16 -7.87 -24.65
N GLU A 106 -8.40 -8.63 -23.86
CA GLU A 106 -7.68 -9.82 -24.33
C GLU A 106 -8.27 -11.02 -23.59
N LYS A 107 -9.03 -11.86 -24.31
CA LYS A 107 -9.71 -13.01 -23.69
C LYS A 107 -8.66 -13.98 -23.13
N GLY A 108 -8.91 -14.44 -21.91
CA GLY A 108 -8.05 -15.42 -21.25
C GLY A 108 -6.77 -14.85 -20.61
N ALA A 109 -6.47 -13.56 -20.83
CA ALA A 109 -5.34 -12.91 -20.18
C ALA A 109 -5.75 -12.32 -18.82
N THR A 110 -4.80 -12.28 -17.90
CA THR A 110 -4.89 -11.64 -16.58
C THR A 110 -3.95 -10.45 -16.55
N MET A 111 -4.36 -9.38 -15.87
CA MET A 111 -3.53 -8.23 -15.55
C MET A 111 -3.23 -8.20 -14.05
N HIS A 112 -1.96 -8.02 -13.70
CA HIS A 112 -1.52 -7.61 -12.38
C HIS A 112 -1.22 -6.11 -12.41
N ALA A 113 -1.84 -5.36 -11.52
CA ALA A 113 -1.56 -3.94 -11.31
C ALA A 113 -0.98 -3.75 -9.92
N GLU A 114 0.04 -2.91 -9.82
CA GLU A 114 0.76 -2.65 -8.59
C GLU A 114 1.14 -1.18 -8.44
N LEU A 115 0.99 -0.69 -7.21
CA LEU A 115 1.50 0.58 -6.72
C LEU A 115 2.44 0.29 -5.55
N THR A 116 3.66 0.81 -5.61
CA THR A 116 4.64 0.71 -4.51
C THR A 116 4.90 2.10 -3.92
N LEU A 117 4.41 2.31 -2.70
CA LEU A 117 4.72 3.49 -1.89
C LEU A 117 5.98 3.24 -1.08
N GLN A 118 6.87 4.24 -1.03
CA GLN A 118 8.05 4.23 -0.17
C GLN A 118 7.82 5.15 1.03
N GLY A 119 8.08 4.66 2.23
CA GLY A 119 7.94 5.43 3.45
C GLY A 119 9.01 6.50 3.58
N GLY A 120 8.64 7.60 4.22
CA GLY A 120 9.43 8.82 4.28
C GLY A 120 9.49 9.59 2.96
N THR A 121 8.64 9.26 1.99
CA THR A 121 8.49 10.05 0.75
C THR A 121 7.62 11.26 1.04
N ASP A 122 8.01 12.44 0.57
CA ASP A 122 7.20 13.65 0.76
C ASP A 122 5.79 13.49 0.18
N ARG A 123 4.80 14.10 0.83
CA ARG A 123 3.38 13.99 0.44
C ARG A 123 3.14 14.20 -1.05
N GLN A 124 3.71 15.26 -1.62
CA GLN A 124 3.55 15.58 -3.04
C GLN A 124 4.25 14.57 -3.95
N MET A 125 5.33 13.96 -3.46
CA MET A 125 6.12 12.98 -4.19
C MET A 125 5.46 11.60 -4.23
N MET A 126 4.44 11.35 -3.39
CA MET A 126 3.65 10.10 -3.43
C MET A 126 2.96 9.87 -4.78
N LYS A 127 2.65 10.93 -5.53
CA LYS A 127 2.08 10.86 -6.89
C LYS A 127 3.08 10.30 -7.92
N TYR A 128 4.35 10.23 -7.60
CA TYR A 128 5.40 9.68 -8.47
C TYR A 128 5.92 8.33 -7.95
N SER A 129 5.12 7.64 -7.12
CA SER A 129 5.42 6.31 -6.61
C SER A 129 5.59 5.27 -7.72
N GLY A 130 6.29 4.19 -7.39
CA GLY A 130 6.52 3.09 -8.32
C GLY A 130 5.20 2.47 -8.76
N THR A 131 5.08 2.18 -10.05
CA THR A 131 3.93 1.46 -10.60
C THR A 131 4.40 0.29 -11.42
N ASP A 132 3.67 -0.81 -11.42
CA ASP A 132 3.95 -1.94 -12.29
C ASP A 132 2.63 -2.49 -12.85
N LYS A 133 2.67 -2.92 -14.10
CA LYS A 133 1.53 -3.49 -14.80
C LYS A 133 2.01 -4.68 -15.61
N VAL A 134 1.60 -5.88 -15.20
CA VAL A 134 1.99 -7.12 -15.86
C VAL A 134 0.77 -7.71 -16.54
N THR A 135 0.89 -8.15 -17.79
CA THR A 135 -0.12 -8.97 -18.47
C THR A 135 0.39 -10.38 -18.57
N ILE A 136 -0.40 -11.34 -18.13
CA ILE A 136 -0.13 -12.79 -18.16
C ILE A 136 -1.16 -13.41 -19.09
N ARG A 137 -0.71 -13.99 -20.21
CA ARG A 137 -1.57 -14.61 -21.23
C ARG A 137 -1.84 -16.08 -20.93
N GLU A 138 -2.87 -16.66 -21.55
CA GLU A 138 -3.19 -18.10 -21.38
C GLU A 138 -2.02 -19.02 -21.70
N ASN A 139 -1.19 -18.65 -22.68
CA ASN A 139 0.00 -19.42 -23.06
C ASN A 139 1.20 -19.22 -22.11
N GLY A 140 1.03 -18.51 -21.00
CA GLY A 140 2.07 -18.21 -20.02
C GLY A 140 2.97 -17.03 -20.38
N ASN A 141 2.81 -16.41 -21.56
CA ASN A 141 3.63 -15.25 -21.93
C ASN A 141 3.29 -14.04 -21.05
N THR A 142 4.34 -13.39 -20.54
CA THR A 142 4.22 -12.18 -19.72
C THR A 142 4.73 -10.95 -20.47
N SER A 143 4.07 -9.82 -20.26
CA SER A 143 4.56 -8.51 -20.69
C SER A 143 4.51 -7.52 -19.53
N PHE A 144 5.59 -6.76 -19.37
CA PHE A 144 5.78 -5.82 -18.27
C PHE A 144 5.71 -4.39 -18.80
N ASP A 145 4.87 -3.59 -18.16
CA ASP A 145 4.64 -2.19 -18.48
C ASP A 145 4.60 -1.37 -17.20
N LYS A 146 4.64 -0.05 -17.37
CA LYS A 146 4.29 0.92 -16.33
C LYS A 146 2.88 1.48 -16.56
N PHE A 147 2.24 1.95 -15.50
CA PHE A 147 1.05 2.77 -15.66
C PHE A 147 1.45 4.07 -16.37
N LYS A 148 0.55 4.59 -17.20
CA LYS A 148 0.77 5.85 -17.93
C LYS A 148 0.02 6.97 -17.22
N GLU A 149 0.55 8.18 -17.34
CA GLU A 149 -0.19 9.41 -17.03
C GLU A 149 -1.39 9.53 -17.98
N GLY A 150 -2.43 10.23 -17.52
CA GLY A 150 -3.64 10.44 -18.33
C GLY A 150 -4.78 11.04 -17.52
N GLY A 151 -5.66 11.78 -18.18
CA GLY A 151 -6.82 12.42 -17.53
C GLY A 151 -6.45 13.40 -16.42
N GLY A 152 -5.30 14.07 -16.54
CA GLY A 152 -4.78 14.99 -15.52
C GLY A 152 -4.20 14.31 -14.26
N LYS A 153 -4.02 12.98 -14.29
CA LYS A 153 -3.47 12.18 -13.19
C LYS A 153 -2.10 11.61 -13.56
N THR A 154 -1.25 11.51 -12.55
CA THR A 154 0.03 10.79 -12.62
C THR A 154 -0.17 9.28 -12.81
N ALA A 155 0.88 8.59 -13.23
CA ALA A 155 0.87 7.14 -13.36
C ALA A 155 0.49 6.44 -12.05
N ALA A 156 1.00 6.90 -10.90
CA ALA A 156 0.71 6.31 -9.60
C ALA A 156 -0.76 6.51 -9.19
N GLU A 157 -1.33 7.68 -9.46
CA GLU A 157 -2.76 7.92 -9.22
C GLU A 157 -3.65 7.03 -10.09
N ASN A 158 -3.25 6.78 -11.35
CA ASN A 158 -3.95 5.87 -12.23
C ASN A 158 -3.81 4.40 -11.78
N ALA A 159 -2.63 3.98 -11.33
CA ALA A 159 -2.42 2.66 -10.73
C ALA A 159 -3.29 2.49 -9.49
N TYR A 160 -3.27 3.46 -8.57
CA TYR A 160 -4.07 3.46 -7.36
C TYR A 160 -5.56 3.35 -7.65
N ALA A 161 -6.08 4.18 -8.56
CA ALA A 161 -7.48 4.16 -8.94
C ALA A 161 -7.89 2.82 -9.58
N THR A 162 -7.00 2.18 -10.36
CA THR A 162 -7.24 0.89 -10.99
C THR A 162 -7.29 -0.23 -9.97
N VAL A 163 -6.29 -0.30 -9.08
CA VAL A 163 -6.21 -1.33 -8.03
C VAL A 163 -7.37 -1.21 -7.06
N MET A 164 -7.66 0.01 -6.56
CA MET A 164 -8.68 0.24 -5.54
C MET A 164 -10.11 0.29 -6.06
N LYS A 165 -10.32 0.27 -7.39
CA LYS A 165 -11.65 0.39 -8.01
C LYS A 165 -12.75 -0.48 -7.37
N PRO A 166 -12.59 -1.80 -7.18
CA PRO A 166 -13.67 -2.63 -6.67
C PRO A 166 -14.04 -2.28 -5.23
N TYR A 167 -13.06 -1.89 -4.40
CA TYR A 167 -13.32 -1.41 -3.05
C TYR A 167 -14.07 -0.09 -3.08
N LEU A 168 -13.58 0.89 -3.85
CA LEU A 168 -14.18 2.23 -3.93
C LEU A 168 -15.61 2.18 -4.50
N ASP A 169 -15.85 1.34 -5.49
CA ASP A 169 -17.19 1.15 -6.07
C ASP A 169 -18.15 0.54 -5.04
N ALA A 170 -17.70 -0.44 -4.24
CA ALA A 170 -18.51 -1.04 -3.19
C ALA A 170 -18.82 -0.05 -2.04
N GLN A 171 -17.94 0.91 -1.76
CA GLN A 171 -18.18 1.93 -0.75
C GLN A 171 -19.13 3.04 -1.22
N LYS A 172 -19.23 3.32 -2.53
CA LYS A 172 -20.18 4.30 -3.08
C LYS A 172 -21.65 3.84 -3.01
N GLY A 173 -21.87 2.53 -2.93
CA GLY A 173 -23.20 1.94 -2.82
C GLY A 173 -23.68 1.77 -1.37
N ARG A 174 -22.98 2.33 -0.39
CA ARG A 174 -23.29 2.28 1.04
C ARG A 174 -23.59 3.66 1.60
#